data_AF-A0A961USU0-F1
#
_entry.id   AF-A0A961USU0-F1
#
_cell.length_a   1.000
_cell.length_b   1.000
_cell.length_c   1.000
_cell.angle_alpha   90.00
_cell.angle_beta   90.00
_cell.angle_gamma   90.00
#
_symmetry.space_group_name_H-M   'P 1'
#
loop_
_entity.id
_entity.type
_entity.pdbx_description
1 polymer ?
#
loop_
_entity_poly.entity_id
_entity_poly.type
_entity_poly.pdbx_seq_one_letter_code
_entity_poly.pdbx_strand_id
1 'polypeptide(L)' 'DEPELKIIDVFICKLRKKLQAATGGKHYIETVWGRGYVLRDPGDEGGIEAA' A
#
# COMPACT_ATOMS: atom_id res chain seq x y z
N ASP A 1 20.09 13.37 13.92
CA ASP A 1 19.62 13.92 12.64
C ASP A 1 19.48 12.80 11.61
N GLU A 2 18.48 11.95 11.81
CA GLU A 2 18.06 10.93 10.84
C GLU A 2 16.66 10.49 11.28
N PRO A 3 15.58 11.10 10.75
CA PRO A 3 14.24 10.70 11.16
C PRO A 3 13.58 9.71 10.18
N GLU A 4 14.27 8.81 9.46
CA GLU A 4 13.74 8.54 8.11
C GLU A 4 13.06 7.19 7.86
N LEU A 5 13.57 6.04 8.34
CA LEU A 5 12.98 4.74 7.98
C LEU A 5 11.78 4.32 8.84
N LYS A 6 11.92 4.41 10.18
CA LYS A 6 10.84 3.99 11.11
C LYS A 6 9.60 4.87 11.01
N ILE A 7 9.75 6.12 10.60
CA ILE A 7 8.63 7.04 10.42
C ILE A 7 7.76 6.61 9.23
N ILE A 8 8.39 6.24 8.11
CA ILE A 8 7.69 5.76 6.91
C ILE A 8 6.94 4.46 7.21
N ASP A 9 7.57 3.49 7.89
CA ASP A 9 6.91 2.25 8.31
C ASP A 9 5.69 2.52 9.22
N VAL A 10 5.79 3.46 10.15
CA VAL A 10 4.68 3.85 11.03
C VAL A 10 3.55 4.51 10.24
N PHE A 11 3.86 5.35 9.26
CA PHE A 11 2.86 5.96 8.38
C PHE A 11 2.18 4.93 7.48
N ILE A 12 2.93 3.99 6.90
CA ILE A 12 2.38 2.89 6.10
C ILE A 12 1.51 1.97 6.96
N CYS A 13 1.92 1.65 8.19
CA CYS A 13 1.09 0.91 9.14
C CYS A 13 -0.25 1.62 9.42
N LYS A 14 -0.22 2.94 9.63
CA LYS A 14 -1.43 3.75 9.83
C LYS A 14 -2.31 3.80 8.60
N LEU A 15 -1.72 4.00 7.42
CA LEU A 15 -2.43 4.08 6.15
C LEU A 15 -3.10 2.74 5.80
N ARG A 16 -2.38 1.63 5.96
CA ARG A 16 -2.91 0.28 5.72
C ARG A 16 -4.09 -0.03 6.62
N LYS A 17 -4.03 0.35 7.91
CA LYS A 17 -5.17 0.22 8.83
C LYS A 17 -6.40 1.02 8.39
N LYS A 18 -6.20 2.28 7.96
CA LYS A 18 -7.31 3.12 7.46
C LYS A 18 -7.93 2.55 6.19
N LEU A 19 -7.09 2.12 5.24
CA LEU A 19 -7.55 1.52 3.99
C LEU A 19 -8.30 0.20 4.24
N GLN A 20 -7.76 -0.67 5.09
CA GLN A 20 -8.42 -1.92 5.46
C GLN A 20 -9.81 -1.68 6.09
N ALA A 21 -9.94 -0.67 6.95
CA ALA A 21 -11.23 -0.29 7.54
C ALA A 21 -12.21 0.27 6.51
N ALA A 22 -11.75 1.12 5.58
CA ALA A 22 -12.60 1.73 4.55
C ALA A 22 -13.03 0.75 3.45
N THR A 23 -12.23 -0.29 3.18
CA THR A 23 -12.39 -1.18 2.03
C THR A 23 -12.82 -2.60 2.41
N GLY A 24 -13.13 -2.84 3.69
CA GLY A 24 -13.65 -4.11 4.17
C GLY A 24 -12.63 -5.25 4.20
N GLY A 25 -11.36 -4.95 4.52
CA GLY A 25 -10.32 -5.98 4.62
C GLY A 25 -9.37 -6.06 3.43
N LYS A 26 -9.60 -5.28 2.37
CA LYS A 26 -8.77 -5.31 1.16
C LYS A 26 -7.41 -4.65 1.38
N HIS A 27 -6.38 -5.23 0.77
CA HIS A 27 -5.00 -4.75 0.86
C HIS A 27 -4.60 -4.02 -0.42
N TYR A 28 -4.36 -2.72 -0.29
CA TYR A 28 -4.00 -1.85 -1.42
C TYR A 28 -2.52 -1.48 -1.45
N ILE A 29 -1.78 -1.76 -0.38
CA ILE A 29 -0.36 -1.40 -0.27
C ILE A 29 0.43 -2.68 -0.21
N GLU A 30 1.28 -2.88 -1.21
CA GLU A 30 2.22 -3.99 -1.29
C GLU A 30 3.61 -3.50 -0.93
N THR A 31 4.29 -4.24 -0.06
CA THR A 31 5.67 -3.92 0.33
C THR A 31 6.63 -4.71 -0.54
N VAL A 32 7.46 -4.00 -1.31
CA VAL A 32 8.54 -4.59 -2.11
C VAL A 32 9.86 -4.33 -1.39
N TRP A 33 10.42 -5.38 -0.82
CA TRP A 33 11.68 -5.33 -0.09
C TRP A 33 12.81 -4.78 -0.97
N GLY A 34 13.50 -3.75 -0.49
CA GLY A 34 14.58 -3.07 -1.24
C GLY A 34 14.11 -2.07 -2.31
N ARG A 35 12.80 -1.90 -2.54
CA ARG A 35 12.23 -0.97 -3.53
C ARG A 35 11.23 0.03 -2.95
N GLY A 36 10.54 -0.31 -1.86
CA GLY A 36 9.60 0.57 -1.17
C GLY A 36 8.17 0.01 -1.15
N TYR A 37 7.17 0.89 -1.18
CA TYR A 37 5.75 0.53 -1.12
C TYR A 37 5.06 0.89 -2.43
N VAL A 38 4.21 0.00 -2.92
CA VAL A 38 3.44 0.20 -4.15
C VAL A 38 1.96 0.17 -3.79
N LEU A 39 1.20 1.14 -4.32
CA LEU A 39 -0.25 1.14 -4.22
C LEU A 39 -0.82 0.35 -5.41
N ARG A 40 -1.51 -0.75 -5.15
CA ARG A 40 -2.29 -1.50 -6.14
C ARG A 40 -3.75 -1.52 -5.75
N ASP A 41 -4.63 -1.44 -6.74
CA ASP A 41 -6.04 -1.68 -6.53
C ASP A 41 -6.33 -3.19 -6.73
N PRO A 42 -6.94 -3.88 -5.75
CA PRO A 42 -7.31 -5.29 -5.87
C PRO A 42 -8.43 -5.53 -6.91
N GLY A 43 -9.06 -4.48 -7.46
CA GLY A 43 -9.97 -4.54 -8.60
C GLY A 43 -9.29 -4.29 -9.95
N ASP A 44 -8.00 -3.92 -9.96
CA ASP A 44 -7.23 -3.68 -11.18
C ASP A 44 -6.56 -4.97 -11.73
N GLU A 45 -6.83 -6.13 -11.11
CA GLU A 45 -6.47 -7.46 -11.67
C GLU A 45 -7.30 -7.85 -12.92
N GLY A 46 -7.94 -6.86 -13.57
CA GLY A 46 -8.69 -7.00 -14.82
C GLY A 46 -8.43 -5.89 -15.86
N GLY A 47 -7.42 -5.04 -15.67
CA GLY A 47 -7.08 -3.94 -16.58
C GLY A 47 -6.29 -4.31 -17.84
N ILE A 48 -6.36 -5.56 -18.31
CA ILE A 48 -5.85 -5.99 -19.62
C ILE A 48 -7.01 -6.09 -20.62
N GLU A 49 -7.90 -5.10 -20.64
CA GLU A 49 -8.81 -4.89 -21.77
C GLU A 49 -8.56 -3.52 -22.39
N ALA A 50 -8.36 -3.57 -23.71
CA ALA A 50 -8.36 -2.49 -24.70
C ALA A 50 -7.10 -1.61 -24.87
N ALA A 51 -6.12 -2.16 -25.60
CA ALA A 51 -5.53 -1.49 -26.77
C ALA A 51 -5.08 -2.51 -27.81
#